data_AF-A0AAV1F480-F1
#
_entry.id   AF-A0AAV1F480-F1
#
_cell.length_a   1.000
_cell.length_b   1.000
_cell.length_c   1.000
_cell.angle_alpha   90.00
_cell.angle_beta   90.00
_cell.angle_gamma   90.00
#
_symmetry.space_group_name_H-M   'P 1'
#
loop_
_entity.id
_entity.type
_entity.pdbx_description
1 polymer ?
#
loop_
_entity_poly.entity_id
_entity_poly.type
_entity_poly.pdbx_seq_one_letter_code
_entity_poly.pdbx_strand_id
1 'polypeptide(L)'
;MSEKKISSSRKHQIKSLMLSIAKGLLEEEAREQEEEKRRYMSENCPPLSMPRTMQELQELAREIHHKIDGIDEERYNMEMKVNKTNNEINDLKIKVQDLMGKFKKPVLRKVRMSADAMLKALLGSKHTVNLDLRANLKQVKKEVKEEDKELRDVGDWRKNIEDKSGMDGRKKMFEAEA
;
A
#
# COMPACT_ATOMS: atom_id res chain seq x y z
N MET A 1 -9.74 32.41 30.04
CA MET A 1 -10.25 31.15 29.46
C MET A 1 -9.39 30.77 28.26
N SER A 2 -8.27 30.07 28.48
CA SER A 2 -7.40 29.62 27.38
C SER A 2 -7.86 28.22 26.98
N GLU A 3 -8.72 28.13 25.96
CA GLU A 3 -9.09 26.84 25.39
C GLU A 3 -7.82 26.16 24.85
N LYS A 4 -7.43 25.06 25.50
CA LYS A 4 -6.29 24.24 25.09
C LYS A 4 -6.59 23.65 23.70
N LYS A 5 -6.06 24.29 22.66
CA LYS A 5 -6.09 23.80 21.29
C LYS A 5 -5.59 22.36 21.25
N ILE A 6 -6.35 21.45 20.60
CA ILE A 6 -5.93 20.06 20.36
C ILE A 6 -4.48 20.01 19.86
N SER A 7 -3.67 19.14 20.47
CA SER A 7 -2.28 18.90 20.08
C SER A 7 -2.17 18.59 18.58
N SER A 8 -1.13 19.14 17.92
CA SER A 8 -0.86 18.88 16.50
C SER A 8 -0.80 17.38 16.19
N SER A 9 -0.22 16.58 17.08
CA SER A 9 -0.14 15.12 16.93
C SER A 9 -1.53 14.49 16.82
N ARG A 10 -2.46 14.87 17.72
CA ARG A 10 -3.84 14.37 17.69
C ARG A 10 -4.57 14.80 16.42
N LYS A 11 -4.35 16.01 15.90
CA LYS A 11 -4.94 16.45 14.63
C LYS A 11 -4.45 15.61 13.44
N HIS A 12 -3.16 15.28 13.39
CA HIS A 12 -2.61 14.43 12.33
C HIS A 12 -3.13 13.00 12.43
N GLN A 13 -3.22 12.44 13.64
CA GLN A 13 -3.81 11.13 13.86
C GLN A 13 -5.26 11.07 13.35
N ILE A 14 -6.08 12.07 13.68
CA ILE A 14 -7.47 12.13 13.20
C ILE A 14 -7.53 12.23 11.68
N LYS A 15 -6.71 13.09 11.05
CA LYS A 15 -6.65 13.19 9.58
C LYS A 15 -6.26 11.85 8.93
N SER A 16 -5.28 11.15 9.49
CA SER A 16 -4.86 9.84 8.98
C SER A 16 -5.97 8.80 9.11
N LEU A 17 -6.70 8.79 10.23
CA LEU A 17 -7.84 7.89 10.43
C LEU A 17 -8.97 8.21 9.44
N MET A 18 -9.28 9.48 9.23
CA MET A 18 -10.28 9.91 8.25
C MET A 18 -9.91 9.45 6.84
N LEU A 19 -8.65 9.61 6.42
CA LEU A 19 -8.19 9.13 5.12
C LEU A 19 -8.24 7.60 5.01
N SER A 20 -7.89 6.89 6.09
CA SER A 20 -7.98 5.42 6.11
C SER A 20 -9.42 4.93 5.96
N ILE A 21 -10.38 5.58 6.63
CA ILE A 21 -11.81 5.26 6.51
C ILE A 21 -12.31 5.63 5.11
N ALA A 22 -11.98 6.83 4.61
CA ALA A 22 -12.39 7.27 3.28
C ALA A 22 -11.87 6.33 2.18
N LYS A 23 -10.67 5.79 2.33
CA LYS A 23 -10.14 4.77 1.42
C LYS A 23 -11.00 3.50 1.43
N GLY A 24 -11.36 3.00 2.62
CA GLY A 24 -12.22 1.82 2.74
C GLY A 24 -13.61 2.03 2.13
N LEU A 25 -14.19 3.22 2.33
CA LEU A 25 -15.48 3.58 1.71
C LEU A 25 -15.39 3.64 0.18
N LEU A 26 -14.29 4.17 -0.37
CA LEU A 26 -14.07 4.22 -1.82
C LEU A 26 -13.90 2.83 -2.44
N GLU A 27 -13.22 1.92 -1.74
CA GLU A 27 -13.08 0.52 -2.16
C GLU A 27 -14.42 -0.22 -2.13
N GLU A 28 -15.25 0.04 -1.13
CA GLU A 28 -16.59 -0.53 -1.02
C GLU A 28 -17.54 0.01 -2.10
N GLU A 29 -17.54 1.33 -2.34
CA GLU A 29 -18.33 1.95 -3.43
C GLU A 29 -17.94 1.37 -4.80
N ALA A 30 -16.63 1.17 -5.05
CA ALA A 30 -16.17 0.55 -6.28
C ALA A 30 -16.65 -0.91 -6.44
N ARG A 31 -16.73 -1.65 -5.33
CA ARG A 31 -17.27 -3.02 -5.32
C ARG A 31 -18.77 -3.03 -5.61
N GLU A 32 -19.53 -2.15 -4.96
CA GLU A 32 -20.97 -2.00 -5.19
C GLU A 32 -21.26 -1.60 -6.64
N GLN A 33 -20.47 -0.69 -7.22
CA GLN A 33 -20.62 -0.28 -8.63
C GLN A 33 -20.38 -1.43 -9.62
N GLU A 34 -19.38 -2.29 -9.36
CA GLU A 34 -19.12 -3.47 -10.19
C GLU A 34 -20.24 -4.51 -10.05
N GLU A 35 -20.79 -4.70 -8.85
CA GLU A 35 -21.94 -5.57 -8.62
C GLU A 35 -23.20 -5.05 -9.31
N GLU A 36 -23.48 -3.75 -9.21
CA GLU A 36 -24.60 -3.10 -9.90
C GLU A 36 -24.46 -3.23 -11.41
N LYS A 37 -23.26 -2.99 -11.95
CA LYS A 37 -22.97 -3.21 -13.37
C LYS A 37 -23.25 -4.65 -13.78
N ARG A 38 -22.86 -5.65 -12.98
CA ARG A 38 -23.15 -7.07 -13.25
C ARG A 38 -24.64 -7.36 -13.24
N ARG A 39 -25.40 -6.82 -12.28
CA ARG A 39 -26.86 -6.96 -12.21
C ARG A 39 -27.51 -6.35 -13.46
N TYR A 40 -27.15 -5.10 -13.78
CA TYR A 40 -27.64 -4.42 -14.98
C TYR A 40 -27.35 -5.22 -16.26
N MET A 41 -26.13 -5.73 -16.43
CA MET A 41 -25.77 -6.53 -17.61
C MET A 41 -26.54 -7.85 -17.66
N SER A 42 -26.79 -8.50 -16.52
CA SER A 42 -27.55 -9.75 -16.47
C SER A 42 -29.02 -9.58 -16.86
N GLU A 43 -29.62 -8.43 -16.54
CA GLU A 43 -31.01 -8.10 -16.87
C GLU A 43 -31.15 -7.66 -18.33
N ASN A 44 -30.24 -6.80 -18.81
CA ASN A 44 -30.37 -6.19 -20.15
C ASN A 44 -29.71 -7.00 -21.26
N CYS A 45 -28.73 -7.85 -20.94
CA CYS A 45 -28.02 -8.70 -21.89
C CYS A 45 -27.81 -10.10 -21.28
N PRO A 46 -28.90 -10.87 -21.10
CA PRO A 46 -28.79 -12.23 -20.59
C PRO A 46 -28.01 -13.13 -21.57
N PRO A 47 -27.41 -14.24 -21.09
CA PRO A 47 -26.74 -15.20 -21.94
C PRO A 47 -27.66 -15.67 -23.08
N LEU A 48 -27.12 -15.67 -24.30
CA LEU A 48 -27.84 -16.08 -25.50
C LEU A 48 -28.32 -17.53 -25.39
N SER A 49 -29.63 -17.72 -25.48
CA SER A 49 -30.23 -19.04 -25.64
C SER A 49 -30.38 -19.33 -27.13
N MET A 50 -29.58 -20.26 -27.65
CA MET A 50 -29.61 -20.62 -29.08
C MET A 50 -30.92 -21.34 -29.43
N PRO A 51 -31.72 -20.81 -30.36
CA PRO A 51 -32.91 -21.49 -30.86
C PRO A 51 -32.54 -22.79 -31.60
N ARG A 52 -33.47 -23.75 -31.62
CA ARG A 52 -33.23 -25.05 -32.27
C ARG A 52 -33.61 -25.06 -33.74
N THR A 53 -34.47 -24.14 -34.17
CA THR A 53 -34.96 -24.08 -35.55
C THR A 53 -34.25 -22.97 -36.35
N MET A 54 -34.13 -23.19 -37.66
CA MET A 54 -33.51 -22.21 -38.56
C MET A 54 -34.31 -20.90 -38.64
N GLN A 55 -35.63 -20.98 -38.57
CA GLN A 55 -36.50 -19.81 -38.63
C GLN A 55 -36.36 -18.92 -37.39
N GLU A 56 -36.42 -19.50 -36.19
CA GLU A 56 -36.20 -18.77 -34.94
C GLU A 56 -34.80 -18.15 -34.90
N LEU A 57 -33.79 -18.82 -35.43
CA LEU A 57 -32.43 -18.28 -35.50
C LEU A 57 -32.32 -17.04 -36.40
N GLN A 58 -32.99 -17.06 -37.56
CA GLN A 58 -33.03 -15.91 -38.47
C GLN A 58 -33.79 -14.72 -37.87
N GLU A 59 -34.85 -14.99 -37.10
CA GLU A 59 -35.62 -13.96 -36.41
C GLU A 59 -34.82 -13.33 -35.27
N LEU A 60 -34.18 -14.15 -34.43
CA LEU A 60 -33.27 -13.69 -33.37
C LEU A 60 -32.12 -12.85 -33.93
N ALA A 61 -31.51 -13.26 -35.05
CA ALA A 61 -30.43 -12.49 -35.67
C ALA A 61 -30.90 -11.11 -36.16
N ARG A 62 -32.11 -11.02 -36.73
CA ARG A 62 -32.70 -9.73 -37.13
C ARG A 62 -33.04 -8.85 -35.93
N GLU A 63 -33.57 -9.44 -34.86
CA GLU A 63 -33.88 -8.72 -33.63
C GLU A 63 -32.62 -8.14 -32.97
N ILE A 64 -31.55 -8.95 -32.85
CA ILE A 64 -30.27 -8.50 -32.30
C ILE A 64 -29.69 -7.37 -33.15
N HIS A 65 -29.71 -7.49 -34.48
CA HIS A 65 -29.20 -6.44 -35.35
C HIS A 65 -29.95 -5.11 -35.14
N HIS A 66 -31.28 -5.14 -35.08
CA HIS A 66 -32.06 -3.93 -34.83
C HIS A 66 -31.78 -3.33 -33.46
N LYS A 67 -31.62 -4.16 -32.43
CA LYS A 67 -31.25 -3.71 -31.07
C LYS A 67 -29.86 -3.08 -31.04
N ILE A 68 -28.89 -3.60 -31.79
CA ILE A 68 -27.53 -3.03 -31.89
C ILE A 68 -27.59 -1.60 -32.42
N ASP A 69 -28.37 -1.35 -33.48
CA ASP A 69 -28.50 -0.02 -34.06
C ASP A 69 -29.03 1.00 -33.04
N GLY A 70 -30.09 0.64 -32.29
CA GLY A 70 -30.65 1.50 -31.25
C GLY A 70 -29.70 1.73 -30.07
N ILE A 71 -29.03 0.67 -29.60
CA ILE A 71 -28.07 0.77 -28.49
C ILE A 71 -26.85 1.61 -28.88
N ASP A 72 -26.37 1.52 -30.12
CA ASP A 72 -25.24 2.34 -30.56
C ASP A 72 -25.60 3.82 -30.66
N GLU A 73 -26.83 4.15 -31.10
CA GLU A 73 -27.34 5.52 -31.06
C GLU A 73 -27.41 6.05 -29.61
N GLU A 74 -27.96 5.27 -28.68
CA GLU A 74 -27.99 5.63 -27.26
C GLU A 74 -26.59 5.81 -26.69
N ARG A 75 -25.66 4.91 -27.00
CA ARG A 75 -24.25 4.99 -26.60
C ARG A 75 -23.61 6.27 -27.11
N TYR A 76 -23.82 6.61 -28.38
CA TYR A 76 -23.31 7.84 -28.98
C TYR A 76 -23.87 9.08 -28.28
N ASN A 77 -25.17 9.12 -28.03
CA ASN A 77 -25.82 10.23 -27.32
C ASN A 77 -25.28 10.40 -25.89
N MET A 78 -25.04 9.30 -25.18
CA MET A 78 -24.44 9.31 -23.85
C MET A 78 -22.99 9.78 -23.87
N GLU A 79 -22.19 9.30 -24.83
CA GLU A 79 -20.81 9.72 -25.03
C GLU A 79 -20.71 11.23 -25.31
N MET A 80 -21.61 11.78 -26.13
CA MET A 80 -21.66 13.22 -26.39
C MET A 80 -21.97 14.04 -25.14
N LYS A 81 -22.89 13.57 -24.27
CA LYS A 81 -23.18 14.22 -22.99
C LYS A 81 -21.96 14.18 -22.05
N VAL A 82 -21.27 13.04 -21.96
CA VAL A 82 -20.04 12.91 -21.16
C VAL A 82 -18.95 13.84 -21.68
N ASN A 83 -18.74 13.91 -23.00
CA ASN A 83 -17.75 14.80 -23.59
C ASN A 83 -18.07 16.28 -23.30
N LYS A 84 -19.33 16.67 -23.42
CA LYS A 84 -19.76 18.04 -23.09
C LYS A 84 -19.47 18.38 -21.63
N THR A 85 -19.87 17.51 -20.70
CA THR A 85 -19.62 17.72 -19.27
C THR A 85 -18.12 17.73 -18.95
N ASN A 86 -17.31 16.89 -19.59
CA ASN A 86 -15.86 16.88 -19.42
C ASN A 86 -15.21 18.19 -19.91
N ASN A 87 -15.68 18.71 -21.06
CA ASN A 87 -15.23 20.02 -21.57
C ASN A 87 -15.58 21.14 -20.59
N GLU A 88 -16.81 21.17 -20.07
CA GLU A 88 -17.23 22.13 -19.05
C GLU A 88 -16.37 22.03 -17.78
N ILE A 89 -16.08 20.81 -17.30
CA ILE A 89 -15.19 20.58 -16.16
C ILE A 89 -13.78 21.12 -16.44
N ASN A 90 -13.25 20.92 -17.64
CA ASN A 90 -11.91 21.41 -18.01
C ASN A 90 -11.88 22.95 -18.05
N ASP A 91 -12.90 23.58 -18.64
CA ASP A 91 -13.02 25.03 -18.66
C ASP A 91 -13.13 25.61 -17.24
N LEU A 92 -13.91 24.95 -16.36
CA LEU A 92 -14.00 25.33 -14.96
C LEU A 92 -12.68 25.14 -14.20
N LYS A 93 -11.94 24.07 -14.46
CA LYS A 93 -10.59 23.85 -13.89
C LYS A 93 -9.64 24.97 -14.30
N ILE A 94 -9.65 25.39 -15.57
CA ILE A 94 -8.83 26.50 -16.06
C ILE A 94 -9.22 27.80 -15.36
N LYS A 95 -10.52 28.12 -15.28
CA LYS A 95 -11.01 29.32 -14.57
C LYS A 95 -10.59 29.31 -13.09
N VAL A 96 -10.67 28.17 -12.41
CA VAL A 96 -10.22 28.02 -11.02
C VAL A 96 -8.71 28.27 -10.91
N GLN A 97 -7.90 27.77 -11.85
CA GLN A 97 -6.45 28.05 -11.88
C GLN A 97 -6.14 29.54 -12.10
N ASP A 98 -6.85 30.19 -13.02
CA ASP A 98 -6.67 31.62 -13.29
C ASP A 98 -7.07 32.49 -12.09
N LEU A 99 -8.18 32.15 -11.41
CA LEU A 99 -8.63 32.82 -10.17
C LEU A 99 -7.69 32.60 -8.99
N MET A 100 -7.13 31.39 -8.84
CA MET A 100 -6.11 31.11 -7.82
C MET A 100 -4.74 31.75 -8.14
N GLY A 101 -4.62 32.38 -9.31
CA GLY A 101 -3.40 32.97 -9.84
C GLY A 101 -2.54 31.93 -10.55
N LYS A 102 -2.49 32.01 -11.89
CA LYS A 102 -1.64 31.20 -12.80
C LYS A 102 -0.18 31.09 -12.33
N PHE A 103 0.29 32.10 -11.62
CA PHE A 103 1.53 32.08 -10.85
C PHE A 103 1.18 32.25 -9.37
N LYS A 104 1.13 31.16 -8.60
CA LYS A 104 1.43 31.28 -7.16
C LYS A 104 2.83 31.87 -7.11
N LYS A 105 2.97 33.19 -6.90
CA LYS A 105 4.28 33.82 -6.67
C LYS A 105 4.95 32.97 -5.60
N PRO A 106 6.05 32.25 -5.90
CA PRO A 106 6.71 31.44 -4.89
C PRO A 106 7.01 32.40 -3.76
N VAL A 107 6.35 32.20 -2.61
CA VAL A 107 6.59 33.06 -1.45
C VAL A 107 8.10 32.98 -1.23
N LEU A 108 8.79 34.11 -1.20
CA LEU A 108 10.24 34.14 -0.99
C LEU A 108 10.50 33.51 0.39
N ARG A 109 10.72 32.19 0.41
CA ARG A 109 11.07 31.46 1.61
C ARG A 109 12.55 31.73 1.82
N LYS A 110 12.91 32.22 3.00
CA LYS A 110 14.31 32.28 3.43
C LYS A 110 14.80 30.85 3.65
N VAL A 111 15.17 30.17 2.56
CA VAL A 111 15.78 28.85 2.59
C VAL A 111 17.20 29.04 3.10
N ARG A 112 17.43 28.69 4.37
CA ARG A 112 18.79 28.53 4.88
C ARG A 112 19.34 27.22 4.31
N MET A 113 20.65 27.13 4.11
CA MET A 113 21.29 25.89 3.66
C MET A 113 20.79 24.72 4.50
N SER A 114 20.35 23.65 3.84
CA SER A 114 19.94 22.42 4.54
C SER A 114 21.14 21.85 5.29
N ALA A 115 20.88 21.11 6.38
CA ALA A 115 21.95 20.44 7.13
C ALA A 115 22.81 19.57 6.20
N ASP A 116 22.20 18.86 5.25
CA ASP A 116 22.89 18.05 4.24
C ASP A 116 23.76 18.88 3.30
N ALA A 117 23.28 20.04 2.84
CA ALA A 117 24.07 20.92 1.97
C ALA A 117 25.28 21.52 2.72
N MET A 118 25.10 21.86 4.00
CA MET A 118 26.17 22.37 4.85
C MET A 118 27.19 21.27 5.17
N LEU A 119 26.73 20.06 5.51
CA LEU A 119 27.61 18.92 5.83
C LEU A 119 28.39 18.44 4.60
N LYS A 120 27.76 18.37 3.43
CA LYS A 120 28.44 18.01 2.17
C LYS A 120 29.49 19.05 1.76
N ALA A 121 29.24 20.33 2.01
CA ALA A 121 30.19 21.41 1.73
C ALA A 121 31.40 21.40 2.70
N LEU A 122 31.17 21.08 3.98
CA LEU A 122 32.22 21.09 5.02
C LEU A 122 33.03 19.79 5.08
N LEU A 123 32.41 18.64 4.80
CA LEU A 123 33.01 17.31 5.01
C LEU A 123 33.23 16.52 3.71
N GLY A 124 32.90 17.11 2.56
CA GLY A 124 33.11 16.51 1.24
C GLY A 124 32.34 15.20 1.02
N SER A 125 32.88 14.30 0.18
CA SER A 125 32.20 13.05 -0.21
C SER A 125 32.12 12.00 0.90
N LYS A 126 32.80 12.19 2.03
CA LYS A 126 32.90 11.18 3.09
C LYS A 126 31.63 11.05 3.93
N HIS A 127 30.70 12.01 3.85
CA HIS A 127 29.43 12.05 4.60
C HIS A 127 28.24 12.41 3.69
N THR A 128 28.09 11.74 2.55
CA THR A 128 26.82 11.75 1.81
C THR A 128 25.85 10.75 2.44
N VAL A 129 25.38 11.06 3.65
CA VAL A 129 24.28 10.31 4.27
C VAL A 129 22.99 10.86 3.69
N ASN A 130 22.38 10.14 2.74
CA ASN A 130 21.03 10.45 2.33
C ASN A 130 20.12 10.18 3.55
N LEU A 131 19.69 11.24 4.23
CA LEU A 131 18.84 11.20 5.42
C LEU A 131 17.38 10.81 5.08
N ASP A 132 17.20 9.98 4.06
CA ASP A 132 15.94 9.28 3.83
C ASP A 132 15.72 8.32 5.01
N LEU A 133 14.72 8.64 5.84
CA LEU A 133 14.33 7.87 7.02
C LEU A 133 14.08 6.37 6.68
N ARG A 134 13.77 6.09 5.41
CA ARG A 134 13.47 4.77 4.87
C ARG A 134 14.72 3.95 4.53
N ALA A 135 15.85 4.59 4.23
CA ALA A 135 17.09 3.92 3.81
C ALA A 135 17.88 3.33 5.00
N ASN A 136 17.67 3.84 6.22
CA ASN A 136 18.38 3.42 7.43
C ASN A 136 17.65 2.33 8.25
N LEU A 137 16.44 1.94 7.86
CA LEU A 137 15.71 0.85 8.51
C LEU A 137 16.14 -0.48 7.85
N LYS A 138 16.76 -1.38 8.64
CA LYS A 138 17.10 -2.73 8.16
C LYS A 138 15.83 -3.45 7.70
N GLN A 139 15.72 -3.69 6.39
CA GLN A 139 14.71 -4.57 5.83
C GLN A 139 15.08 -6.01 6.23
N VAL A 140 14.26 -6.67 7.04
CA VAL A 140 14.46 -8.09 7.36
C VAL A 140 14.19 -8.88 6.07
N LYS A 141 15.25 -9.17 5.32
CA LYS A 141 15.20 -10.12 4.21
C LYS A 141 14.98 -11.50 4.81
N LYS A 142 13.78 -12.05 4.61
CA LYS A 142 13.49 -13.46 4.87
C LYS A 142 14.06 -14.26 3.70
N GLU A 143 15.39 -14.34 3.62
CA GLU A 143 16.08 -15.22 2.69
C GLU A 143 17.12 -16.04 3.45
N VAL A 144 17.03 -17.34 3.23
CA VAL A 144 17.69 -18.45 3.91
C VAL A 144 19.09 -18.65 3.32
N LYS A 145 20.07 -19.02 4.18
CA LYS A 145 21.47 -19.46 3.90
C LYS A 145 22.40 -18.31 3.44
N GLU A 146 23.55 -18.07 4.07
CA GLU A 146 24.67 -19.01 4.26
C GLU A 146 25.53 -18.75 5.53
N GLU A 147 25.12 -17.90 6.47
CA GLU A 147 25.95 -17.56 7.65
C GLU A 147 25.81 -18.54 8.85
N ASP A 148 25.17 -19.70 8.67
CA ASP A 148 24.90 -20.67 9.75
C ASP A 148 26.04 -21.70 9.98
N LYS A 149 27.18 -21.53 9.31
CA LYS A 149 28.39 -22.36 9.50
C LYS A 149 29.39 -21.79 10.50
N GLU A 150 29.43 -20.46 10.70
CA GLU A 150 30.41 -19.83 11.60
C GLU A 150 29.90 -19.66 13.05
N LEU A 151 28.59 -19.82 13.29
CA LEU A 151 28.03 -19.73 14.66
C LEU A 151 27.96 -21.07 15.42
N ARG A 152 28.26 -22.21 14.80
CA ARG A 152 28.19 -23.53 15.47
C ARG A 152 29.43 -23.86 16.33
N ASP A 153 30.52 -23.11 16.18
CA ASP A 153 31.79 -23.38 16.87
C ASP A 153 32.03 -22.53 18.13
N VAL A 154 31.02 -21.81 18.63
CA VAL A 154 31.15 -21.05 19.89
C VAL A 154 30.12 -21.53 20.93
N GLY A 155 30.54 -22.51 21.74
CA GLY A 155 30.12 -22.57 23.15
C GLY A 155 29.27 -23.76 23.61
N ASP A 156 29.67 -25.00 23.33
CA ASP A 156 29.22 -26.16 24.12
C ASP A 156 29.98 -26.19 25.46
N TRP A 157 29.32 -25.78 26.55
CA TRP A 157 29.92 -25.72 27.89
C TRP A 157 29.81 -27.02 28.69
N ARG A 158 29.42 -28.15 28.09
CA ARG A 158 29.44 -29.45 28.80
C ARG A 158 30.73 -30.21 28.57
N LYS A 159 31.82 -29.72 29.18
CA LYS A 159 33.02 -30.54 29.40
C LYS A 159 32.79 -31.42 30.63
N ASN A 160 32.40 -32.65 30.34
CA ASN A 160 32.51 -33.89 31.11
C ASN A 160 33.32 -33.76 32.44
N ILE A 161 32.64 -33.70 33.58
CA ILE A 161 33.26 -33.98 34.88
C ILE A 161 33.11 -35.48 35.09
N GLU A 162 34.25 -36.17 35.17
CA GLU A 162 34.37 -37.61 35.38
C GLU A 162 33.49 -38.11 36.54
N ASP A 163 32.58 -39.03 36.21
CA ASP A 163 31.93 -39.93 37.15
C ASP A 163 33.01 -40.65 37.98
N LYS A 164 33.15 -40.29 39.26
CA LYS A 164 33.75 -41.18 40.27
C LYS A 164 32.75 -42.27 40.68
N SER A 165 32.15 -42.94 39.70
CA SER A 165 31.47 -44.22 39.84
C SER A 165 32.53 -45.30 40.06
N GLY A 166 32.94 -45.50 41.31
CA GLY A 166 33.91 -46.56 41.62
C GLY A 166 34.69 -46.48 42.93
N MET A 167 34.34 -45.61 43.88
CA MET A 167 34.88 -45.73 45.25
C MET A 167 33.98 -46.66 46.09
N ASP A 168 33.92 -47.92 45.67
CA ASP A 168 33.39 -49.03 46.47
C ASP A 168 34.48 -49.48 47.46
N GLY A 169 34.41 -48.95 48.69
CA GLY A 169 35.37 -49.29 49.74
C GLY A 169 35.37 -48.29 50.91
N ARG A 170 35.05 -48.79 52.11
CA ARG A 170 34.98 -48.06 53.39
C ARG A 170 36.24 -47.21 53.61
N LYS A 171 36.14 -45.89 53.44
CA LYS A 171 37.14 -44.95 53.93
C LYS A 171 37.06 -44.90 55.45
N LYS A 172 37.94 -45.68 56.10
CA LYS A 172 38.21 -45.62 57.53
C LYS A 172 38.71 -44.21 57.87
N MET A 173 37.94 -43.48 58.68
CA MET A 173 38.48 -42.38 59.48
C MET A 173 38.83 -42.96 60.84
N PHE A 174 40.10 -42.94 61.20
CA PHE A 174 40.57 -43.05 62.58
C PHE A 174 41.72 -42.05 62.76
N GLU A 175 41.62 -41.25 63.81
CA GLU A 175 42.65 -40.36 64.32
C GLU A 175 43.89 -41.15 64.77
N ALA A 176 45.08 -40.58 64.60
CA ALA A 176 46.23 -40.84 65.47
C ALA A 176 47.26 -39.71 65.34
N GLU A 177 47.53 -39.07 66.47
CA GLU A 177 48.69 -38.22 66.78
C GLU A 177 50.03 -38.91 66.50
N ALA A 178 50.99 -38.12 66.01
CA ALA A 178 52.35 -37.97 66.53
C ALA A 178 53.02 -36.74 65.90
#